data_AF-D7R6M5-F1
#
_entry.id   AF-D7R6M5-F1
#
_cell.length_a   1.000
_cell.length_b   1.000
_cell.length_c   1.000
_cell.angle_alpha   90.00
_cell.angle_beta   90.00
_cell.angle_gamma   90.00
#
_symmetry.space_group_name_H-M   'P 1'
#
loop_
_entity.id
_entity.type
_entity.pdbx_description
1 polymer ?
#
loop_
_entity_poly.entity_id
_entity_poly.type
_entity_poly.pdbx_seq_one_letter_code
_entity_poly.pdbx_strand_id
1 'polypeptide(L)'
;GPIIGGFAGEISPHSPFFIAALLNIVAFLVVMFWFRETKNTRDNTDTEVGVETQSNSVYITLFKTMPILLIIYFSAQLIGQIPATVWVLFTENRFGWNSMMVGFSLAGLGLLHSVFQAFVAGRIATKWGEKTAVLLGFIADSSAFAFLAFISEGWLVFPVL
;
A
#
# COMPACT_ATOMS: atom_id res chain seq x y z
N GLY A 1 12.34 -4.57 -5.17
CA GLY A 1 10.95 -4.89 -5.56
C GLY A 1 10.74 -6.39 -5.62
N PRO A 2 9.48 -6.88 -5.60
CA PRO A 2 9.16 -8.30 -5.43
C PRO A 2 9.81 -9.24 -6.46
N ILE A 3 9.95 -8.83 -7.73
CA ILE A 3 10.63 -9.62 -8.77
C ILE A 3 12.11 -9.85 -8.42
N ILE A 4 12.83 -8.78 -8.10
CA ILE A 4 14.27 -8.85 -7.74
C ILE A 4 14.45 -9.67 -6.46
N GLY A 5 13.53 -9.52 -5.49
CA GLY A 5 13.53 -10.31 -4.26
C GLY A 5 13.25 -11.80 -4.52
N GLY A 6 12.29 -12.12 -5.39
CA GLY A 6 11.94 -13.49 -5.76
C GLY A 6 13.09 -14.21 -6.48
N PHE A 7 13.73 -13.54 -7.44
CA PHE A 7 14.90 -14.08 -8.15
C PHE A 7 16.08 -14.31 -7.19
N ALA A 8 16.39 -13.34 -6.34
CA ALA A 8 17.48 -13.49 -5.37
C ALA A 8 17.17 -14.55 -4.30
N GLY A 9 15.90 -14.69 -3.90
CA GLY A 9 15.46 -15.67 -2.91
C GLY A 9 15.61 -17.12 -3.38
N GLU A 10 15.54 -17.36 -4.68
CA GLU A 10 15.77 -18.70 -5.28
C GLU A 10 17.23 -19.15 -5.14
N ILE A 11 18.19 -18.22 -5.16
CA ILE A 11 19.63 -18.51 -4.98
C ILE A 11 19.95 -18.77 -3.51
N SER A 12 19.45 -17.91 -2.62
CA SER A 12 19.60 -18.07 -1.17
C SER A 12 18.59 -17.18 -0.43
N PRO A 13 18.04 -17.62 0.71
CA PRO A 13 17.16 -16.80 1.55
C PRO A 13 17.77 -15.47 1.99
N HIS A 14 19.10 -15.35 2.04
CA HIS A 14 19.79 -14.13 2.50
C HIS A 14 20.09 -13.13 1.38
N SER A 15 20.15 -13.58 0.12
CA SER A 15 20.53 -12.74 -1.03
C SER A 15 19.65 -11.49 -1.22
N PRO A 16 18.30 -11.56 -1.06
CA PRO A 16 17.45 -10.36 -1.16
C PRO A 16 17.85 -9.25 -0.18
N PHE A 17 18.31 -9.60 1.02
CA PHE A 17 18.71 -8.64 2.05
C PHE A 17 20.01 -7.91 1.68
N PHE A 18 20.99 -8.62 1.11
CA PHE A 18 22.22 -7.99 0.63
C PHE A 18 21.97 -7.01 -0.52
N ILE A 19 21.10 -7.39 -1.47
CA ILE A 19 20.70 -6.50 -2.57
C ILE A 19 19.97 -5.28 -2.03
N ALA A 20 19.05 -5.47 -1.07
CA ALA A 20 18.34 -4.36 -0.43
C ALA A 20 19.30 -3.42 0.33
N ALA A 21 20.29 -3.96 1.04
CA ALA A 21 21.30 -3.16 1.73
C ALA A 21 22.13 -2.32 0.76
N LEU A 22 22.60 -2.92 -0.34
CA LEU A 22 23.35 -2.21 -1.38
C LEU A 22 22.52 -1.09 -2.00
N LEU A 23 21.26 -1.36 -2.37
CA LEU A 23 20.35 -0.36 -2.91
C LEU A 23 20.09 0.78 -1.93
N ASN A 24 19.96 0.50 -0.62
CA ASN A 24 19.80 1.53 0.40
C ASN A 24 21.05 2.42 0.54
N ILE A 25 22.26 1.84 0.49
CA ILE A 25 23.51 2.62 0.50
C ILE A 25 23.56 3.54 -0.73
N VAL A 26 23.24 3.02 -1.91
CA VAL A 26 23.19 3.83 -3.14
C VAL A 26 22.14 4.94 -3.00
N ALA A 27 20.93 4.63 -2.54
CA ALA A 27 19.89 5.63 -2.32
C ALA A 27 20.31 6.71 -1.33
N PHE A 28 20.97 6.32 -0.23
CA PHE A 28 21.51 7.24 0.76
C PHE A 28 22.55 8.19 0.16
N LEU A 29 23.50 7.68 -0.62
CA LEU A 29 24.51 8.50 -1.30
C LEU A 29 23.86 9.45 -2.31
N VAL A 30 22.88 8.98 -3.08
CA VAL A 30 22.13 9.82 -4.03
C VAL A 30 21.38 10.94 -3.30
N VAL A 31 20.67 10.63 -2.21
CA VAL A 31 19.99 11.66 -1.41
C VAL A 31 20.99 12.64 -0.80
N MET A 32 22.07 12.15 -0.21
CA MET A 32 23.10 12.97 0.42
C MET A 32 23.77 13.96 -0.55
N PHE A 33 24.09 13.52 -1.78
CA PHE A 33 24.84 14.36 -2.74
C PHE A 33 23.95 15.11 -3.72
N TRP A 34 22.79 14.57 -4.09
CA TRP A 34 21.98 15.08 -5.20
C TRP A 34 20.76 15.90 -4.75
N PHE A 35 20.17 15.57 -3.61
CA PHE A 35 19.08 16.36 -3.07
C PHE A 35 19.66 17.55 -2.32
N ARG A 36 19.53 18.73 -2.93
CA ARG A 36 19.72 19.98 -2.20
C ARG A 36 18.66 20.06 -1.10
N GLU A 37 19.09 20.40 0.09
CA GLU A 37 18.19 20.74 1.18
C GLU A 37 17.17 21.74 0.63
N THR A 38 15.87 21.42 0.73
CA THR A 38 14.80 22.35 0.42
C THR A 38 14.87 23.44 1.49
N LYS A 39 15.82 24.36 1.35
CA LYS A 39 15.87 25.60 2.10
C LYS A 39 14.64 26.34 1.67
N ASN A 40 13.58 26.16 2.46
CA ASN A 40 12.45 27.03 2.44
C ASN A 40 13.06 28.41 2.66
N THR A 41 13.15 29.23 1.62
CA THR A 41 13.04 30.68 1.75
C THR A 41 11.65 30.94 2.32
N ARG A 42 11.44 30.53 3.57
CA ARG A 42 10.53 31.17 4.48
C ARG A 42 11.24 32.48 4.75
N ASP A 43 10.92 33.43 3.89
CA ASP A 43 11.31 34.81 4.00
C ASP A 43 11.17 35.25 5.46
N ASN A 44 12.05 36.14 5.88
CA ASN A 44 12.11 36.70 7.23
C ASN A 44 10.88 37.57 7.50
N THR A 45 9.71 36.94 7.60
CA THR A 45 8.51 37.48 8.22
C THR A 45 8.13 36.52 9.32
N ASP A 46 8.82 36.68 10.45
CA ASP A 46 8.23 36.52 11.78
C ASP A 46 7.07 37.51 11.92
N THR A 47 6.02 37.33 11.12
CA THR A 47 4.70 37.69 11.56
C THR A 47 4.18 36.39 12.13
N GLU A 48 4.19 36.31 13.46
CA GLU A 48 3.25 35.49 14.20
C GLU A 48 1.86 35.84 13.66
N VAL A 49 1.44 35.20 12.58
CA VAL A 49 0.04 35.08 12.25
C VAL A 49 -0.49 34.30 13.43
N GLY A 50 -0.99 35.03 14.42
CA GLY A 50 -1.65 34.45 15.58
C GLY A 50 -2.52 33.34 15.04
N VAL A 51 -2.23 32.12 15.48
CA VAL A 51 -3.15 31.02 15.31
C VAL A 51 -4.37 31.47 16.10
N GLU A 52 -5.24 32.20 15.42
CA GLU A 52 -6.52 32.63 15.92
C GLU A 52 -7.16 31.32 16.33
N THR A 53 -7.27 31.12 17.64
CA THR A 53 -7.61 29.84 18.27
C THR A 53 -8.99 29.48 17.78
N GLN A 54 -9.04 28.77 16.65
CA GLN A 54 -10.25 28.54 15.91
C GLN A 54 -11.11 27.63 16.78
N SER A 55 -12.09 28.26 17.42
CA SER A 55 -13.21 27.72 18.17
C SER A 55 -13.05 26.27 18.64
N ASN A 56 -12.94 26.11 19.97
CA ASN A 56 -12.99 24.84 20.71
C ASN A 56 -14.13 23.88 20.25
N SER A 57 -15.15 24.40 19.57
CA SER A 57 -16.25 23.63 18.97
C SER A 57 -15.84 22.68 17.84
N VAL A 58 -14.81 22.99 17.05
CA VAL A 58 -14.35 22.11 15.95
C VAL A 58 -13.63 20.89 16.52
N TYR A 59 -12.80 21.09 17.55
CA TYR A 59 -12.10 20.01 18.25
C TYR A 59 -13.05 19.05 18.97
N ILE A 60 -14.11 19.56 19.61
CA ILE A 60 -15.12 18.72 20.28
C ILE A 60 -15.92 17.88 19.26
N THR A 61 -16.24 18.44 18.09
CA THR A 61 -16.96 17.72 17.03
C THR A 61 -16.07 16.66 16.38
N LEU A 62 -14.80 16.98 16.13
CA LEU A 62 -13.79 16.03 15.65
C LEU A 62 -13.62 14.87 16.65
N PHE A 63 -13.52 15.15 17.96
CA PHE A 63 -13.36 14.10 18.97
C PHE A 63 -14.53 13.10 19.05
N LYS A 64 -15.74 13.51 18.64
CA LYS A 64 -16.92 12.65 18.69
C LYS A 64 -17.01 11.68 17.50
N THR A 65 -16.50 12.08 16.32
CA THR A 65 -16.56 11.28 15.08
C THR A 65 -15.21 10.64 14.71
N MET A 66 -14.10 11.11 15.26
CA MET A 66 -12.77 10.51 15.05
C MET A 66 -12.68 9.04 15.50
N PRO A 67 -13.21 8.63 16.67
CA PRO A 67 -13.06 7.25 17.14
C PRO A 67 -13.72 6.24 16.18
N ILE A 68 -14.92 6.56 15.66
CA ILE A 68 -15.61 5.67 14.72
C ILE A 68 -14.85 5.55 13.40
N LEU A 69 -14.31 6.66 12.87
CA LEU A 69 -13.49 6.65 11.65
C LEU A 69 -12.19 5.89 11.84
N LEU A 70 -11.54 6.03 12.99
CA LEU A 70 -10.33 5.29 13.34
C LEU A 70 -10.60 3.80 13.46
N ILE A 71 -11.72 3.39 14.05
CA ILE A 71 -12.12 1.98 14.12
C ILE A 71 -12.35 1.44 12.71
N ILE A 72 -13.07 2.16 11.86
CA ILE A 72 -13.31 1.74 10.46
C ILE A 72 -11.99 1.62 9.69
N TYR A 73 -11.11 2.62 9.80
CA TYR A 73 -9.80 2.60 9.15
C TYR A 73 -8.92 1.47 9.68
N PHE A 74 -8.92 1.25 10.99
CA PHE A 74 -8.18 0.16 11.62
C PHE A 74 -8.69 -1.19 11.14
N SER A 75 -10.01 -1.41 11.13
CA SER A 75 -10.60 -2.65 10.60
C SER A 75 -10.28 -2.85 9.12
N ALA A 76 -10.37 -1.79 8.31
CA ALA A 76 -9.99 -1.82 6.91
C ALA A 76 -8.52 -2.25 6.73
N GLN A 77 -7.62 -1.64 7.50
CA GLN A 77 -6.19 -1.97 7.42
C GLN A 77 -5.88 -3.36 7.96
N LEU A 78 -6.54 -3.78 9.04
CA LEU A 78 -6.35 -5.11 9.61
C LEU A 78 -6.68 -6.19 8.56
N ILE A 79 -7.81 -6.03 7.86
CA ILE A 79 -8.24 -6.95 6.79
C ILE A 79 -7.27 -6.87 5.60
N GLY A 80 -6.95 -5.65 5.15
CA GLY A 80 -6.07 -5.43 4.00
C GLY A 80 -4.63 -5.95 4.17
N GLN A 81 -4.17 -6.12 5.41
CA GLN A 81 -2.83 -6.68 5.70
C GLN A 81 -2.79 -8.21 5.70
N ILE A 82 -3.94 -8.89 5.69
CA ILE A 82 -3.98 -10.36 5.71
C ILE A 82 -3.21 -10.93 4.50
N PRO A 83 -3.51 -10.57 3.23
CA PRO A 83 -2.77 -11.08 2.07
C PRO A 83 -1.28 -10.82 2.17
N ALA A 84 -0.86 -9.63 2.62
CA ALA A 84 0.55 -9.28 2.72
C ALA A 84 1.35 -10.26 3.60
N THR A 85 0.70 -10.89 4.59
CA THR A 85 1.34 -11.83 5.51
C THR A 85 1.20 -13.30 5.10
N VAL A 86 0.06 -13.70 4.52
CA VAL A 86 -0.22 -15.12 4.23
C VAL A 86 -0.05 -15.50 2.77
N TRP A 87 0.03 -14.55 1.83
CA TRP A 87 0.02 -14.83 0.39
C TRP A 87 1.12 -15.78 -0.07
N VAL A 88 2.34 -15.55 0.41
CA VAL A 88 3.50 -16.39 0.08
C VAL A 88 3.26 -17.82 0.55
N LEU A 89 2.92 -18.00 1.83
CA LEU A 89 2.65 -19.31 2.43
C LEU A 89 1.47 -20.02 1.76
N PHE A 90 0.41 -19.28 1.44
CA PHE A 90 -0.77 -19.81 0.76
C PHE A 90 -0.42 -20.33 -0.63
N THR A 91 0.27 -19.53 -1.43
CA THR A 91 0.60 -19.89 -2.83
C THR A 91 1.65 -21.01 -2.91
N GLU A 92 2.61 -21.03 -1.99
CA GLU A 92 3.57 -22.14 -1.84
C GLU A 92 2.85 -23.43 -1.45
N ASN A 93 1.99 -23.41 -0.42
CA ASN A 93 1.32 -24.62 0.06
C ASN A 93 0.25 -25.14 -0.91
N ARG A 94 -0.54 -24.24 -1.51
CA ARG A 94 -1.68 -24.59 -2.35
C ARG A 94 -1.30 -24.94 -3.78
N PHE A 95 -0.36 -24.19 -4.37
CA PHE A 95 -0.01 -24.29 -5.79
C PHE A 95 1.42 -24.74 -6.04
N GLY A 96 2.23 -24.95 -4.99
CA GLY A 96 3.64 -25.33 -5.13
C GLY A 96 4.47 -24.24 -5.79
N TRP A 97 4.08 -22.97 -5.68
CA TRP A 97 4.80 -21.87 -6.29
C TRP A 97 6.20 -21.73 -5.68
N ASN A 98 7.17 -21.40 -6.53
CA ASN A 98 8.51 -21.01 -6.08
C ASN A 98 8.59 -19.50 -5.84
N SER A 99 9.69 -19.03 -5.23
CA SER A 99 9.89 -17.62 -4.90
C SER A 99 9.80 -16.68 -6.10
N MET A 100 10.16 -17.15 -7.31
CA MET A 100 10.04 -16.37 -8.54
C MET A 100 8.58 -16.14 -8.94
N MET A 101 7.74 -17.17 -8.92
CA MET A 101 6.31 -17.06 -9.25
C MET A 101 5.58 -16.10 -8.30
N VAL A 102 5.87 -16.21 -7.00
CA VAL A 102 5.36 -15.29 -5.97
C VAL A 102 5.84 -13.86 -6.22
N GLY A 103 7.12 -13.68 -6.59
CA GLY A 103 7.68 -12.38 -6.93
C GLY A 103 6.98 -11.71 -8.12
N PHE A 104 6.67 -12.48 -9.17
CA PHE A 104 5.91 -12.01 -10.32
C PHE A 104 4.46 -11.66 -9.96
N SER A 105 3.78 -12.48 -9.14
CA SER A 105 2.41 -12.20 -8.73
C SER A 105 2.31 -10.90 -7.93
N LEU A 106 3.21 -10.69 -6.96
CA LEU A 106 3.23 -9.49 -6.14
C LEU A 106 3.60 -8.23 -6.95
N ALA A 107 4.46 -8.36 -7.95
CA ALA A 107 4.75 -7.25 -8.85
C ALA A 107 3.58 -6.92 -9.79
N GLY A 108 2.88 -7.93 -10.30
CA GLY A 108 1.64 -7.76 -11.06
C GLY A 108 0.58 -7.02 -10.24
N LEU A 109 0.35 -7.47 -9.00
CA LEU A 109 -0.56 -6.81 -8.07
C LEU A 109 -0.13 -5.36 -7.78
N GLY A 110 1.15 -5.11 -7.52
CA GLY A 110 1.65 -3.74 -7.28
C GLY A 110 1.46 -2.82 -8.50
N LEU A 111 1.64 -3.34 -9.71
CA LEU A 111 1.41 -2.60 -10.95
C LEU A 111 -0.08 -2.30 -11.15
N LEU A 112 -0.95 -3.31 -11.03
CA LEU A 112 -2.40 -3.15 -11.11
C LEU A 112 -2.89 -2.16 -10.08
N HIS A 113 -2.46 -2.31 -8.83
CA HIS A 113 -2.80 -1.40 -7.73
C HIS A 113 -2.38 0.04 -8.06
N SER A 114 -1.17 0.26 -8.58
CA SER A 114 -0.70 1.58 -8.99
C SER A 114 -1.53 2.19 -10.11
N VAL A 115 -1.92 1.39 -11.11
CA VAL A 115 -2.78 1.82 -12.23
C VAL A 115 -4.18 2.18 -11.71
N PHE A 116 -4.79 1.33 -10.89
CA PHE A 116 -6.10 1.60 -10.29
C PHE A 116 -6.07 2.83 -9.39
N GLN A 117 -5.03 2.97 -8.57
CA GLN A 117 -4.87 4.14 -7.70
C GLN A 117 -4.70 5.43 -8.51
N ALA A 118 -3.93 5.40 -9.60
CA ALA A 118 -3.69 6.57 -10.44
C ALA A 118 -4.92 7.00 -11.27
N PHE A 119 -5.68 6.05 -11.82
CA PHE A 119 -6.71 6.34 -12.82
C PHE A 119 -8.15 6.12 -12.37
N VAL A 120 -8.37 5.21 -11.42
CA VAL A 120 -9.71 4.72 -11.06
C VAL A 120 -10.15 5.28 -9.71
N ALA A 121 -9.30 5.18 -8.68
CA ALA A 121 -9.65 5.56 -7.31
C ALA A 121 -10.17 7.01 -7.21
N GLY A 122 -9.40 7.98 -7.74
CA GLY A 122 -9.81 9.39 -7.74
C GLY A 122 -11.07 9.66 -8.58
N ARG A 123 -11.23 8.98 -9.72
CA ARG A 123 -12.41 9.14 -10.59
C ARG A 123 -13.69 8.59 -9.94
N ILE A 124 -13.61 7.45 -9.25
CA ILE A 124 -14.77 6.90 -8.55
C ILE A 124 -15.16 7.81 -7.37
N ALA A 125 -14.18 8.27 -6.57
CA ALA A 125 -14.44 9.13 -5.43
C ALA A 125 -15.09 10.47 -5.84
N THR A 126 -14.59 11.10 -6.91
CA THR A 126 -15.14 12.35 -7.43
C THR A 126 -16.53 12.17 -8.07
N LYS A 127 -16.77 11.06 -8.77
CA LYS A 127 -18.03 10.84 -9.50
C LYS A 127 -19.16 10.30 -8.62
N TRP A 128 -18.87 9.37 -7.71
CA TRP A 128 -19.87 8.62 -6.92
C TRP A 128 -19.78 8.87 -5.41
N GLY A 129 -18.85 9.72 -4.98
CA GLY A 129 -18.62 10.06 -3.57
C GLY A 129 -17.70 9.08 -2.85
N GLU A 130 -17.03 9.58 -1.81
CA GLU A 130 -16.03 8.83 -1.04
C GLU A 130 -16.61 7.58 -0.37
N LYS A 131 -17.83 7.67 0.20
CA LYS A 131 -18.50 6.53 0.85
C LYS A 131 -18.73 5.38 -0.11
N THR A 132 -19.20 5.68 -1.32
CA THR A 132 -19.46 4.67 -2.36
C THR A 132 -18.16 4.06 -2.85
N ALA A 133 -17.09 4.86 -3.00
CA ALA A 133 -15.77 4.37 -3.39
C ALA A 133 -15.24 3.34 -2.37
N VAL A 134 -15.36 3.63 -1.07
CA VAL A 134 -14.96 2.71 0.00
C VAL A 134 -15.79 1.42 -0.01
N LEU A 135 -17.11 1.53 -0.13
CA LEU A 135 -18.01 0.37 -0.21
C LEU A 135 -17.71 -0.53 -1.41
N LEU A 136 -17.48 0.05 -2.59
CA LEU A 136 -17.10 -0.70 -3.79
C LEU A 136 -15.75 -1.41 -3.62
N GLY A 137 -14.79 -0.75 -2.98
CA GLY A 137 -13.50 -1.37 -2.63
C GLY A 137 -13.69 -2.62 -1.76
N PHE A 138 -14.48 -2.52 -0.68
CA PHE A 138 -14.75 -3.67 0.19
C PHE A 138 -15.52 -4.80 -0.50
N ILE A 139 -16.48 -4.48 -1.36
CA ILE A 139 -17.22 -5.50 -2.13
C ILE A 139 -16.29 -6.20 -3.11
N ALA A 140 -15.44 -5.45 -3.82
CA ALA A 140 -14.45 -6.01 -4.73
C ALA A 140 -13.46 -6.92 -4.00
N ASP A 141 -12.92 -6.46 -2.86
CA ASP A 141 -11.97 -7.22 -2.04
C ASP A 141 -12.60 -8.51 -1.49
N SER A 142 -13.81 -8.41 -0.93
CA SER A 142 -14.56 -9.58 -0.45
C SER A 142 -14.85 -10.58 -1.56
N SER A 143 -15.19 -10.10 -2.76
CA SER A 143 -15.45 -10.94 -3.93
C SER A 143 -14.17 -11.63 -4.41
N ALA A 144 -13.04 -10.92 -4.40
CA ALA A 144 -11.73 -11.47 -4.77
C ALA A 144 -11.33 -12.61 -3.83
N PHE A 145 -11.47 -12.44 -2.51
CA PHE A 145 -11.23 -13.52 -1.55
C PHE A 145 -12.18 -14.71 -1.74
N ALA A 146 -13.45 -14.45 -2.03
CA ALA A 146 -14.41 -15.52 -2.32
C ALA A 146 -13.99 -16.32 -3.56
N PHE A 147 -13.60 -15.64 -4.65
CA PHE A 147 -13.08 -16.32 -5.84
C PHE A 147 -11.80 -17.09 -5.56
N LEU A 148 -10.88 -16.53 -4.77
CA LEU A 148 -9.64 -17.19 -4.38
C LEU A 148 -9.88 -18.54 -3.68
N ALA A 149 -10.96 -18.67 -2.91
CA ALA A 149 -11.33 -19.93 -2.25
C ALA A 149 -11.72 -21.04 -3.24
N PHE A 150 -12.24 -20.69 -4.42
CA PHE A 150 -12.64 -21.64 -5.46
C PHE A 150 -11.56 -21.91 -6.51
N ILE A 151 -10.46 -21.15 -6.50
CA ILE A 151 -9.37 -21.35 -7.45
C ILE A 151 -8.63 -22.67 -7.14
N SER A 152 -8.62 -23.56 -8.12
CA SER A 152 -7.93 -24.85 -8.07
C SER A 152 -6.57 -24.84 -8.78
N GLU A 153 -6.35 -23.92 -9.72
CA GLU A 153 -5.14 -23.86 -10.53
C GLU A 153 -4.38 -22.54 -10.35
N GLY A 154 -3.05 -22.60 -10.25
CA GLY A 154 -2.23 -21.43 -9.96
C GLY A 154 -2.36 -20.30 -10.99
N TRP A 155 -2.53 -20.61 -12.28
CA TRP A 155 -2.64 -19.57 -13.31
C TRP A 155 -3.94 -18.75 -13.19
N LEU A 156 -5.00 -19.31 -12.60
CA LEU A 156 -6.27 -18.61 -12.35
C LEU A 156 -6.16 -17.56 -11.23
N VAL A 157 -5.02 -17.51 -10.52
CA VAL A 157 -4.77 -16.51 -9.49
C VAL A 157 -4.51 -15.13 -10.10
N PHE A 158 -3.88 -15.05 -11.28
CA PHE A 158 -3.52 -13.75 -11.89
C PHE A 158 -4.71 -12.87 -12.28
N PRO A 159 -5.83 -13.40 -12.82
CA PRO A 159 -7.02 -12.62 -13.09
C PRO A 159 -7.78 -12.12 -11.85
N VAL A 160 -7.51 -12.69 -10.67
CA VAL A 160 -8.17 -12.35 -9.41
C VAL A 160 -7.38 -11.32 -8.59
N LEU A 161 -6.09 -11.14 -8.91
CA LEU A 161 -5.22 -10.07 -8.38
C LEU A 161 -5.58 -8.70 -8.96
#